data_AF-A0A353TXY2-F1
#
_entry.id   AF-A0A353TXY2-F1
#
_cell.length_a   1.000
_cell.length_b   1.000
_cell.length_c   1.000
_cell.angle_alpha   90.00
_cell.angle_beta   90.00
_cell.angle_gamma   90.00
#
_symmetry.space_group_name_H-M   'P 1'
#
loop_
_entity.id
_entity.type
_entity.pdbx_description
1 polymer ?
#
loop_
_entity_poly.entity_id
_entity_poly.type
_entity_poly.pdbx_seq_one_letter_code
_entity_poly.pdbx_strand_id
1 'polypeptide(L)'
;MFSCSEGFLDVEPQTSLFDENFYATQADAELALIACYDGWQRTSSDGDVSFYLLSEVMSDQCFGGVGVGDDRNYQAIDRFDLSQAPAYSDLANNLWVSYYRGIFRCNKLLQEL
;
A
#
# COMPACT_ATOMS: atom_id res chain seq x y z
N MET A 1 9.68 15.93 50.42
CA MET A 1 9.57 16.09 48.95
C MET A 1 10.20 14.87 48.31
N PHE A 2 9.43 13.80 48.14
CA PHE A 2 9.84 12.67 47.30
C PHE A 2 9.13 12.85 45.97
N SER A 3 9.82 13.46 45.02
CA SER A 3 9.40 13.49 43.63
C SER A 3 9.60 12.10 43.03
N CYS A 4 8.79 11.76 42.02
CA CYS A 4 9.04 10.59 41.19
C CYS A 4 10.47 10.66 40.62
N SER A 5 11.16 9.52 40.55
CA SER A 5 12.47 9.42 39.88
C SER A 5 12.32 9.78 38.40
N GLU A 6 13.38 10.33 37.78
CA GLU A 6 13.35 10.83 36.40
C GLU A 6 12.79 9.80 35.39
N GLY A 7 13.01 8.50 35.60
CA GLY A 7 12.49 7.43 34.73
C GLY A 7 11.14 6.81 35.12
N PHE A 8 10.33 7.43 35.99
CA PHE A 8 9.04 6.84 36.40
C PHE A 8 8.04 6.70 35.25
N LEU A 9 8.13 7.57 34.24
CA LEU A 9 7.26 7.56 33.06
C LEU A 9 7.93 6.95 31.82
N ASP A 10 9.20 6.55 31.93
CA ASP A 10 9.95 5.98 30.83
C ASP A 10 9.68 4.47 30.77
N VAL A 11 8.85 4.06 29.81
CA VAL A 11 8.51 2.65 29.58
C VAL A 11 9.03 2.24 28.22
N GLU A 12 10.08 1.41 28.22
CA GLU A 12 10.59 0.77 27.01
C GLU A 12 9.67 -0.40 26.60
N PRO A 13 9.15 -0.42 25.36
CA PRO A 13 8.37 -1.55 24.89
C PRO A 13 9.21 -2.82 24.80
N GLN A 14 8.61 -3.94 25.19
CA GLN A 14 9.28 -5.24 25.29
C GLN A 14 9.57 -5.87 23.92
N THR A 15 8.93 -5.37 22.86
CA THR A 15 9.06 -5.87 21.49
C THR A 15 8.89 -4.69 20.54
N SER A 16 9.98 -4.09 20.09
CA SER A 16 9.90 -2.98 19.15
C SER A 16 11.19 -2.83 18.35
N LEU A 17 11.05 -3.14 17.06
CA LEU A 17 11.88 -2.52 16.03
C LEU A 17 11.31 -1.13 15.82
N PHE A 18 12.12 -0.13 16.12
CA PHE A 18 11.83 1.28 15.94
C PHE A 18 12.67 1.82 14.80
N ASP A 19 12.23 2.91 14.18
CA ASP A 19 13.00 3.56 13.12
C ASP A 19 14.44 3.88 13.59
N GLU A 20 14.60 4.26 14.86
CA GLU A 20 15.88 4.62 15.47
C GLU A 20 16.84 3.45 15.66
N ASN A 21 16.35 2.21 15.74
CA ASN A 21 17.18 1.03 16.02
C ASN A 21 17.13 -0.04 14.92
N PHE A 22 16.27 0.12 13.92
CA PHE A 22 16.05 -0.89 12.88
C PHE A 22 17.17 -0.93 11.85
N TYR A 23 17.65 0.20 11.32
CA TYR A 23 18.57 0.21 10.17
C TYR A 23 20.06 0.02 10.53
N ALA A 24 20.37 -0.79 11.56
CA ALA A 24 21.71 -0.86 12.14
C ALA A 24 22.61 -1.96 11.54
N THR A 25 22.04 -3.04 11.01
CA THR A 25 22.81 -4.18 10.49
C THR A 25 22.50 -4.50 9.03
N GLN A 26 23.38 -5.28 8.39
CA GLN A 26 23.12 -5.77 7.03
C GLN A 26 21.82 -6.59 6.95
N ALA A 27 21.53 -7.41 7.97
CA ALA A 27 20.32 -8.21 8.00
C ALA A 27 19.05 -7.32 8.03
N ASP A 28 19.12 -6.19 8.71
CA ASP A 28 18.02 -5.23 8.75
C ASP A 28 17.83 -4.52 7.41
N ALA A 29 18.94 -4.15 6.75
CA ALA A 29 18.90 -3.59 5.40
C ALA A 29 18.31 -4.60 4.39
N GLU A 30 18.64 -5.89 4.51
CA GLU A 30 18.05 -6.95 3.71
C GLU A 30 16.54 -7.09 3.97
N LEU A 31 16.10 -7.02 5.23
CA LEU A 31 14.68 -7.05 5.60
C LEU A 31 13.92 -5.83 5.07
N ALA A 32 14.52 -4.64 5.16
CA ALA A 32 13.97 -3.41 4.59
C ALA A 32 13.85 -3.50 3.05
N LEU A 33 14.84 -4.09 2.38
CA LEU A 33 14.78 -4.34 0.93
C LEU A 33 13.64 -5.30 0.57
N ILE A 34 13.43 -6.36 1.35
CA ILE A 34 12.28 -7.26 1.17
C ILE A 34 10.96 -6.49 1.34
N ALA A 35 10.87 -5.59 2.32
CA ALA A 35 9.68 -4.75 2.51
C ALA A 35 9.42 -3.80 1.31
N CYS A 36 10.47 -3.35 0.62
CA CYS A 36 10.36 -2.60 -0.64
C CYS A 36 9.72 -3.47 -1.74
N TYR A 37 10.18 -4.72 -1.88
CA TYR A 37 9.59 -5.68 -2.84
C TYR A 37 8.14 -6.03 -2.50
N ASP A 38 7.78 -6.20 -1.22
CA ASP A 38 6.38 -6.36 -0.79
C ASP A 38 5.55 -5.14 -1.19
N GLY A 39 6.08 -3.93 -0.99
CA GLY A 39 5.42 -2.69 -1.38
C GLY A 39 5.17 -2.59 -2.88
N TRP A 40 6.13 -3.04 -3.69
CA TRP A 40 5.96 -3.13 -5.15
C TRP A 40 4.92 -4.18 -5.54
N GLN A 41 4.93 -5.37 -4.91
CA GLN A 41 3.95 -6.41 -5.19
C GLN A 41 2.50 -5.90 -5.01
N ARG A 42 2.26 -5.10 -3.97
CA ARG A 42 0.94 -4.50 -3.70
C ARG A 42 0.37 -3.69 -4.86
N THR A 43 1.21 -3.11 -5.73
CA THR A 43 0.74 -2.35 -6.91
C THR A 43 -0.06 -3.18 -7.90
N SER A 44 0.09 -4.52 -7.85
CA SER A 44 -0.65 -5.46 -8.67
C SER A 44 -1.55 -6.41 -7.88
N SER A 45 -1.29 -6.61 -6.58
CA SER A 45 -1.96 -7.62 -5.75
C SER A 45 -2.99 -7.07 -4.76
N ASP A 46 -3.05 -5.76 -4.55
CA ASP A 46 -4.11 -5.18 -3.72
C ASP A 46 -5.49 -5.42 -4.37
N GLY A 47 -6.52 -5.60 -3.55
CA GLY A 47 -7.83 -6.18 -3.91
C GLY A 47 -8.73 -5.35 -4.84
N ASP A 48 -8.17 -4.39 -5.57
CA ASP A 48 -8.88 -3.51 -6.50
C ASP A 48 -8.38 -3.70 -7.93
N VAL A 49 -8.72 -2.76 -8.82
CA VAL A 49 -8.24 -2.76 -10.20
C VAL A 49 -6.78 -2.33 -10.23
N SER A 50 -5.86 -3.27 -10.44
CA SER A 50 -4.43 -2.99 -10.64
C SER A 50 -4.22 -2.11 -11.87
N PHE A 51 -3.06 -1.43 -11.96
CA PHE A 51 -2.75 -0.58 -13.12
C PHE A 51 -2.84 -1.36 -14.44
N TYR A 52 -2.33 -2.60 -14.45
CA TYR A 52 -2.38 -3.47 -15.63
C TYR A 52 -3.82 -3.81 -16.03
N LEU A 53 -4.67 -4.21 -15.09
CA LEU A 53 -6.07 -4.52 -15.38
C LEU A 53 -6.84 -3.27 -15.80
N LEU A 54 -6.58 -2.14 -15.15
CA LEU A 54 -7.19 -0.86 -15.48
C LEU A 54 -6.84 -0.46 -16.93
N SER A 55 -5.56 -0.55 -17.32
CA SER A 55 -5.14 -0.18 -18.67
C SER A 55 -5.71 -1.09 -19.75
N GLU A 56 -5.81 -2.40 -19.49
CA GLU A 56 -6.41 -3.34 -20.45
C GLU A 56 -7.92 -3.11 -20.59
N VAL A 57 -8.66 -2.93 -19.49
CA VAL A 57 -10.12 -2.76 -19.51
C VAL A 57 -10.53 -1.39 -20.07
N MET A 58 -9.69 -0.37 -19.92
CA MET A 58 -9.89 0.93 -20.58
C MET A 58 -9.49 0.92 -22.07
N SER A 59 -8.87 -0.16 -22.54
CA SER A 59 -8.52 -0.34 -23.96
C SER A 59 -9.59 -1.17 -24.69
N ASP A 60 -9.33 -1.52 -25.95
CA ASP A 60 -10.18 -2.41 -26.74
C ASP A 60 -9.78 -3.90 -26.63
N GLN A 61 -8.84 -4.24 -25.74
CA GLN A 61 -8.28 -5.57 -25.61
C GLN A 61 -9.13 -6.52 -24.76
N CYS A 62 -9.91 -6.01 -23.81
CA CYS A 62 -10.79 -6.83 -22.97
C CYS A 62 -12.04 -6.07 -22.51
N PHE A 63 -13.03 -6.82 -22.05
CA PHE A 63 -14.25 -6.27 -21.44
C PHE A 63 -14.16 -6.31 -19.92
N GLY A 64 -14.90 -5.42 -19.25
CA GLY A 64 -14.96 -5.36 -17.78
C GLY A 64 -15.36 -6.68 -17.08
N GLY A 65 -16.09 -7.57 -17.74
CA GLY A 65 -16.31 -8.94 -17.25
C GLY A 65 -17.01 -9.02 -15.86
N VAL A 66 -16.43 -9.80 -14.95
CA VAL A 66 -16.88 -10.18 -13.58
C VAL A 66 -18.25 -10.87 -13.46
N GLY A 67 -18.52 -11.50 -12.32
CA GLY A 67 -19.75 -12.22 -12.04
C GLY A 67 -20.92 -11.31 -11.71
N VAL A 68 -22.16 -11.84 -11.83
CA VAL A 68 -23.40 -11.07 -11.57
C VAL A 68 -23.52 -10.62 -10.11
N GLY A 69 -22.88 -11.33 -9.18
CA GLY A 69 -22.85 -10.98 -7.76
C GLY A 69 -21.69 -10.08 -7.35
N ASP A 70 -20.77 -9.76 -8.27
CA ASP A 70 -19.62 -8.91 -7.99
C ASP A 70 -19.98 -7.43 -8.13
N ASP A 71 -19.15 -6.57 -7.54
CA ASP A 71 -19.29 -5.13 -7.70
C ASP A 71 -19.12 -4.70 -9.16
N ARG A 72 -19.81 -3.61 -9.54
CA ARG A 72 -19.87 -3.17 -10.93
C ARG A 72 -18.77 -2.19 -11.36
N ASN A 73 -17.69 -2.11 -10.58
CA ASN A 73 -16.57 -1.20 -10.83
C ASN A 73 -15.90 -1.46 -12.19
N TYR A 74 -15.75 -2.72 -12.61
CA TYR A 74 -15.17 -3.03 -13.92
C TYR A 74 -16.05 -2.60 -15.10
N GLN A 75 -17.38 -2.69 -15.01
CA GLN A 75 -18.27 -2.20 -16.07
C GLN A 75 -18.31 -0.67 -16.11
N ALA A 76 -18.11 -0.01 -14.96
CA ALA A 76 -17.97 1.45 -14.93
C ALA A 76 -16.71 1.90 -15.70
N ILE A 77 -15.61 1.15 -15.58
CA ILE A 77 -14.35 1.40 -16.30
C ILE A 77 -14.52 1.11 -17.80
N ASP A 78 -14.93 -0.10 -18.16
CA ASP A 78 -15.14 -0.58 -19.53
C ASP A 78 -16.05 0.34 -20.37
N ARG A 79 -17.13 0.83 -19.75
CA ARG A 79 -18.13 1.67 -20.43
C ARG A 79 -17.90 3.15 -20.25
N PHE A 80 -16.88 3.53 -19.48
CA PHE A 80 -16.63 4.92 -19.10
C PHE A 80 -17.88 5.60 -18.50
N ASP A 81 -18.62 4.86 -17.67
CA ASP A 81 -19.92 5.26 -17.12
C ASP A 81 -20.01 4.95 -15.62
N LEU A 82 -19.81 5.99 -14.80
CA LEU A 82 -19.89 5.88 -13.34
C LEU A 82 -21.29 5.52 -12.83
N SER A 83 -22.34 5.66 -13.63
CA SER A 83 -23.69 5.23 -13.23
C SER A 83 -23.79 3.70 -13.07
N GLN A 84 -22.85 2.93 -13.63
CA GLN A 84 -22.76 1.49 -13.42
C GLN A 84 -22.37 1.13 -11.98
N ALA A 85 -21.63 2.01 -11.29
CA ALA A 85 -21.11 1.78 -9.94
C ALA A 85 -21.21 3.05 -9.06
N PRO A 86 -22.42 3.55 -8.74
CA PRO A 86 -22.59 4.87 -8.11
C PRO A 86 -21.99 5.02 -6.70
N ALA A 87 -21.71 3.89 -6.03
CA ALA A 87 -21.07 3.87 -4.72
C ALA A 87 -19.55 4.15 -4.79
N TYR A 88 -18.96 4.08 -5.98
CA TYR A 88 -17.53 4.32 -6.21
C TYR A 88 -17.33 5.72 -6.76
N SER A 89 -16.82 6.63 -5.92
CA SER A 89 -16.48 7.99 -6.32
C SER A 89 -15.07 8.11 -6.92
N ASP A 90 -14.17 7.20 -6.57
CA ASP A 90 -12.81 7.14 -7.08
C ASP A 90 -12.32 5.69 -7.14
N LEU A 91 -12.20 5.17 -8.37
CA LEU A 91 -11.77 3.79 -8.64
C LEU A 91 -10.24 3.63 -8.67
N ALA A 92 -9.49 4.73 -8.72
CA ALA A 92 -8.03 4.71 -8.86
C ALA A 92 -7.29 5.12 -7.58
N ASN A 93 -7.98 5.66 -6.56
CA ASN A 93 -7.34 6.11 -5.33
C ASN A 93 -6.54 5.01 -4.61
N ASN A 94 -7.08 3.79 -4.53
CA ASN A 94 -6.36 2.70 -3.85
C ASN A 94 -5.07 2.34 -4.60
N LEU A 95 -5.10 2.32 -5.93
CA LEU A 95 -3.91 2.16 -6.76
C LEU A 95 -2.86 3.24 -6.45
N TRP A 96 -3.27 4.52 -6.48
CA TRP A 96 -2.40 5.65 -6.16
C TRP A 96 -1.75 5.48 -4.78
N VAL A 97 -2.55 5.21 -3.75
CA VAL A 97 -2.08 5.01 -2.38
C VAL A 97 -1.06 3.87 -2.30
N SER A 98 -1.29 2.74 -2.98
CA SER A 98 -0.39 1.59 -2.95
C SER A 98 0.95 1.88 -3.62
N TYR A 99 0.96 2.60 -4.75
CA TYR A 99 2.21 3.06 -5.37
C TYR A 99 3.00 3.98 -4.44
N TYR A 100 2.35 4.97 -3.82
CA TYR A 100 3.05 5.89 -2.93
C TYR A 100 3.52 5.24 -1.63
N ARG A 101 2.82 4.21 -1.13
CA ARG A 101 3.31 3.37 -0.01
C ARG A 101 4.56 2.60 -0.41
N GLY A 102 4.60 2.00 -1.59
CA GLY A 102 5.79 1.32 -2.11
C GLY A 102 6.97 2.28 -2.27
N ILE A 103 6.74 3.43 -2.91
CA ILE A 103 7.75 4.49 -3.07
C ILE A 103 8.29 4.95 -1.72
N PHE A 104 7.41 5.17 -0.74
CA PHE A 104 7.82 5.59 0.59
C PHE A 104 8.75 4.57 1.25
N ARG A 105 8.45 3.27 1.18
CA ARG A 105 9.32 2.21 1.74
C ARG A 105 10.71 2.24 1.11
N CYS A 106 10.78 2.33 -0.23
CA CYS A 106 12.05 2.44 -0.95
C CYS A 106 12.83 3.69 -0.54
N ASN A 107 12.16 4.85 -0.49
CA ASN A 107 12.79 6.11 -0.12
C ASN A 107 13.31 6.08 1.32
N LYS A 108 12.57 5.46 2.24
CA LYS A 108 13.00 5.32 3.63
C LYS A 108 14.26 4.47 3.71
N LEU A 109 14.31 3.30 3.06
CA LEU A 109 15.54 2.50 3.00
C LEU A 109 16.71 3.31 2.43
N LEU A 110 16.52 3.99 1.29
CA LEU A 110 17.57 4.79 0.66
C LEU A 110 18.10 5.93 1.52
N GLN A 111 17.30 6.45 2.46
CA GLN A 111 17.72 7.50 3.41
C GLN A 111 18.60 6.95 4.55
N GLU A 112 18.52 5.65 4.82
CA GLU A 112 19.22 4.98 5.93
C GLU A 112 20.49 4.24 5.46
N LEU A 113 20.77 4.21 4.14
CA LEU A 113 22.02 3.71 3.55
C LEU A 113 23.16 4.71 3.72
#